data_AF-A0A061N4F6-F1
#
_entry.id   AF-A0A061N4F6-F1
#
_cell.length_a   1.000
_cell.length_b   1.000
_cell.length_c   1.000
_cell.angle_alpha   90.00
_cell.angle_beta   90.00
_cell.angle_gamma   90.00
#
_symmetry.space_group_name_H-M   'P 1'
#
loop_
_entity.id
_entity.type
_entity.pdbx_description
1 polymer ?
#
loop_
_entity_poly.entity_id
_entity_poly.type
_entity_poly.pdbx_seq_one_letter_code
_entity_poly.pdbx_strand_id
1 'polypeptide(L)'
;MKKNDTSVHVFEMSDSGLNGQVHVEQQKDTPKSREGRGSVHHIAFRVETEEELKQWVERLENEGFQTSGFVDRYYFRSLYFREPNGILYELATDGPGFDIDEDLASLGKKLSLPSFLEPDRKEIEAKLKPLRT
;
A
#
# COMPACT_ATOMS: atom_id res chain seq x y z
N MET A 1 26.29 25.12 -16.40
CA MET A 1 25.54 23.91 -16.01
C MET A 1 25.54 23.86 -14.49
N LYS A 2 24.39 24.01 -13.83
CA LYS A 2 24.31 23.80 -12.37
C LYS A 2 24.41 22.29 -12.15
N LYS A 3 25.45 21.83 -11.46
CA LYS A 3 25.50 20.48 -10.91
C LYS A 3 24.44 20.45 -9.79
N ASN A 4 23.35 19.73 -10.00
CA ASN A 4 22.50 19.35 -8.88
C ASN A 4 23.29 18.30 -8.10
N ASP A 5 23.85 18.72 -6.98
CA ASP A 5 24.44 17.84 -5.99
C ASP A 5 23.28 17.21 -5.22
N THR A 6 22.67 16.18 -5.81
CA THR A 6 21.52 15.54 -5.19
C THR A 6 22.00 14.53 -4.17
N SER A 7 21.76 14.80 -2.89
CA SER A 7 21.94 13.83 -1.81
C SER A 7 20.81 12.81 -1.83
N VAL A 8 21.15 11.52 -1.96
CA VAL A 8 20.22 10.40 -1.81
C VAL A 8 20.46 9.75 -0.46
N HIS A 9 19.41 9.64 0.36
CA HIS A 9 19.43 8.85 1.58
C HIS A 9 18.96 7.43 1.27
N VAL A 10 19.76 6.43 1.63
CA VAL A 10 19.44 5.02 1.39
C VAL A 10 19.12 4.36 2.73
N PHE A 11 17.92 3.77 2.82
CA PHE A 11 17.48 2.97 3.96
C PHE A 11 17.45 1.51 3.56
N GLU A 12 18.11 0.64 4.32
CA GLU A 12 18.08 -0.80 4.13
C GLU A 12 16.96 -1.42 4.98
N MET A 13 16.21 -2.35 4.41
CA MET A 13 15.02 -2.92 5.05
C MET A 13 15.24 -4.29 5.70
N SER A 14 16.43 -4.89 5.56
CA SER A 14 16.78 -6.15 6.21
C SER A 14 18.28 -6.36 6.24
N ASP A 15 18.82 -6.84 7.37
CA ASP A 15 20.23 -7.22 7.52
C ASP A 15 20.55 -8.59 6.87
N SER A 16 19.54 -9.37 6.47
CA SER A 16 19.70 -10.62 5.71
C SER A 16 18.42 -10.97 4.93
N GLY A 17 18.52 -11.14 3.60
CA GLY A 17 17.38 -11.51 2.74
C GLY A 17 17.39 -10.85 1.34
N LEU A 18 16.24 -10.86 0.65
CA LEU A 18 16.00 -10.06 -0.56
C LEU A 18 16.16 -8.57 -0.18
N ASN A 19 17.32 -7.99 -0.46
CA ASN A 19 17.73 -6.65 -0.06
C ASN A 19 16.80 -5.56 -0.61
N GLY A 20 15.74 -5.22 0.14
CA GLY A 20 14.91 -4.06 -0.12
C GLY A 20 15.63 -2.78 0.33
N GLN A 21 15.71 -1.79 -0.56
CA GLN A 21 16.22 -0.47 -0.22
C GLN A 21 15.17 0.59 -0.54
N VAL A 22 15.06 1.61 0.32
CA VAL A 22 14.30 2.82 0.05
C VAL A 22 15.28 3.96 -0.18
N HIS A 23 15.25 4.51 -1.39
CA HIS A 23 16.08 5.65 -1.78
C HIS A 23 15.23 6.91 -1.69
N VAL A 24 15.58 7.80 -0.77
CA VAL A 24 14.90 9.08 -0.57
C VAL A 24 15.75 10.18 -1.18
N GLU A 25 15.27 10.73 -2.28
CA GLU A 25 15.89 11.84 -2.99
C GLU A 25 15.14 13.14 -2.71
N GLN A 26 15.84 14.16 -2.22
CA GLN A 26 15.24 15.48 -2.04
C GLN A 26 15.30 16.28 -3.35
N GLN A 27 14.15 16.51 -3.97
CA GLN A 27 14.04 17.35 -5.17
C GLN A 27 13.32 18.67 -4.87
N LYS A 28 14.08 19.73 -4.57
CA LYS A 28 13.53 21.05 -4.16
C LYS A 28 12.93 21.86 -5.31
N ASP A 29 13.43 21.65 -6.53
CA ASP A 29 13.07 22.44 -7.72
C ASP A 29 12.03 21.73 -8.62
N THR A 30 11.51 20.58 -8.19
CA THR A 30 10.53 19.80 -8.93
C THR A 30 9.10 20.19 -8.49
N PRO A 31 8.15 20.36 -9.43
CA PRO A 31 6.74 20.56 -9.06
C PRO A 31 6.20 19.41 -8.22
N LYS A 32 5.24 19.71 -7.33
CA LYS A 32 4.50 18.67 -6.60
C LYS A 32 3.84 17.70 -7.58
N SER A 33 3.87 16.41 -7.22
CA SER A 33 3.19 15.36 -7.98
C SER A 33 1.69 15.64 -8.10
N ARG A 34 1.09 15.21 -9.22
CA ARG A 34 -0.34 15.24 -9.47
C ARG A 34 -0.85 13.81 -9.62
N GLU A 35 -1.87 13.46 -8.85
CA GLU A 35 -2.52 12.16 -8.95
C GLU A 35 -3.23 12.00 -10.30
N GLY A 36 -3.11 10.83 -10.91
CA GLY A 36 -3.75 10.53 -12.18
C GLY A 36 -3.24 9.25 -12.85
N ARG A 37 -3.62 9.07 -14.12
CA ARG A 37 -3.16 7.91 -14.89
C ARG A 37 -1.64 7.90 -14.98
N GLY A 38 -1.03 6.82 -14.50
CA GLY A 38 0.42 6.60 -14.53
C GLY A 38 1.18 7.08 -13.27
N SER A 39 0.50 7.68 -12.28
CA SER A 39 1.12 7.98 -10.99
C SER A 39 1.06 6.79 -10.03
N VAL A 40 2.05 6.65 -9.15
CA VAL A 40 1.97 5.77 -7.97
C VAL A 40 1.10 6.45 -6.92
N HIS A 41 0.09 5.74 -6.42
CA HIS A 41 -0.86 6.30 -5.42
C HIS A 41 -0.33 6.22 -4.00
N HIS A 42 0.23 5.07 -3.60
CA HIS A 42 0.90 4.85 -2.32
C HIS A 42 1.95 3.75 -2.43
N ILE A 43 2.76 3.63 -1.38
CA ILE A 43 3.65 2.49 -1.14
C ILE A 43 3.24 1.84 0.18
N ALA A 44 3.23 0.51 0.21
CA ALA A 44 2.94 -0.27 1.40
C ALA A 44 4.21 -0.88 1.99
N PHE A 45 4.38 -0.75 3.30
CA PHE A 45 5.42 -1.43 4.07
C PHE A 45 4.81 -2.54 4.90
N ARG A 46 5.54 -3.64 5.04
CA ARG A 46 5.09 -4.83 5.75
C ARG A 46 5.14 -4.59 7.26
N VAL A 47 4.11 -5.09 7.95
CA VAL A 47 4.10 -5.34 9.39
C VAL A 47 3.73 -6.79 9.62
N GLU A 48 4.27 -7.42 10.66
CA GLU A 48 4.14 -8.87 10.81
C GLU A 48 2.73 -9.27 11.27
N THR A 49 2.10 -8.46 12.12
CA THR A 49 0.86 -8.84 12.81
C THR A 49 -0.16 -7.70 12.90
N GLU A 50 -1.42 -8.05 13.15
CA GLU A 50 -2.47 -7.06 13.44
C GLU A 50 -2.20 -6.30 14.74
N GLU A 51 -1.62 -6.97 15.74
CA GLU A 51 -1.23 -6.37 17.00
C GLU A 51 -0.17 -5.29 16.78
N GLU A 52 0.86 -5.58 15.98
CA GLU A 52 1.87 -4.60 15.59
C GLU A 52 1.23 -3.44 14.80
N LEU A 53 0.33 -3.73 13.87
CA LEU A 53 -0.38 -2.70 13.11
C LEU A 53 -1.17 -1.75 14.04
N LYS A 54 -1.84 -2.27 15.06
CA LYS A 54 -2.56 -1.45 16.06
C LYS A 54 -1.61 -0.58 16.88
N GLN A 55 -0.46 -1.11 17.26
CA GLN A 55 0.59 -0.32 17.93
C GLN A 55 1.11 0.81 17.03
N TRP A 56 1.23 0.57 15.73
CA TRP A 56 1.60 1.60 14.76
C TRP A 56 0.56 2.71 14.64
N VAL A 57 -0.74 2.39 14.68
CA VAL A 57 -1.81 3.41 14.71
C VAL A 57 -1.60 4.34 15.91
N GLU A 58 -1.51 3.77 17.12
CA GLU A 58 -1.33 4.55 18.35
C GLU A 58 -0.04 5.40 18.31
N ARG A 59 1.06 4.81 17.84
CA ARG A 59 2.35 5.52 17.72
C ARG A 59 2.26 6.70 16.76
N LEU A 60 1.67 6.52 15.58
CA LEU A 60 1.56 7.57 14.57
C LEU A 60 0.67 8.72 15.06
N GLU A 61 -0.44 8.39 15.73
CA GLU A 61 -1.35 9.40 16.29
C GLU A 61 -0.69 10.20 17.41
N ASN A 62 0.09 9.54 18.28
CA ASN A 62 0.87 10.22 19.33
C ASN A 62 1.95 11.16 18.77
N GLU A 63 2.51 10.84 17.60
CA GLU A 63 3.45 11.70 16.86
C GLU A 63 2.73 12.81 16.04
N GLY A 64 1.40 12.89 16.12
CA GLY A 64 0.60 13.94 15.48
C GLY A 64 0.19 13.66 14.03
N PHE A 65 0.38 12.44 13.52
CA PHE A 65 -0.12 12.06 12.21
C PHE A 65 -1.62 11.80 12.24
N GLN A 66 -2.31 12.21 11.17
CA GLN A 66 -3.67 11.74 10.91
C GLN A 66 -3.60 10.40 10.17
N THR A 67 -4.25 9.38 10.73
CA THR A 67 -4.29 8.03 10.16
C THR A 67 -5.70 7.67 9.70
N SER A 68 -5.83 6.66 8.85
CA SER A 68 -7.13 6.03 8.55
C SER A 68 -7.68 5.19 9.71
N GLY A 69 -6.89 4.98 10.76
CA GLY A 69 -7.07 3.86 11.69
C GLY A 69 -6.85 2.50 11.00
N PHE A 70 -7.28 1.45 11.69
CA PHE A 70 -7.24 0.07 11.19
C PHE A 70 -8.30 -0.18 10.11
N VAL A 71 -7.89 -0.76 8.99
CA VAL A 71 -8.73 -1.07 7.83
C VAL A 71 -8.60 -2.54 7.46
N ASP A 72 -9.72 -3.25 7.35
CA ASP A 72 -9.76 -4.62 6.83
C ASP A 72 -9.87 -4.59 5.30
N ARG A 73 -8.82 -5.09 4.62
CA ARG A 73 -8.75 -5.20 3.16
C ARG A 73 -9.01 -6.62 2.66
N TYR A 74 -9.62 -7.45 3.50
CA TYR A 74 -9.89 -8.88 3.27
C TYR A 74 -8.61 -9.73 3.22
N TYR A 75 -7.73 -9.46 2.25
CA TYR A 75 -6.46 -10.17 2.03
C TYR A 75 -5.34 -9.78 3.00
N PHE A 76 -5.43 -8.59 3.59
CA PHE A 76 -4.53 -8.07 4.61
C PHE A 76 -5.27 -7.01 5.43
N ARG A 77 -4.63 -6.51 6.48
CA ARG A 77 -5.11 -5.41 7.30
C ARG A 77 -4.13 -4.28 7.15
N SER A 78 -4.63 -3.06 7.11
CA SER A 78 -3.75 -1.92 6.87
C SER A 78 -4.16 -0.65 7.60
N LEU A 79 -3.23 0.29 7.64
CA LEU A 79 -3.46 1.68 8.01
C LEU A 79 -2.78 2.57 6.98
N TYR A 80 -3.37 3.74 6.72
CA TYR A 80 -2.83 4.74 5.80
C TYR A 80 -2.54 6.03 6.55
N PHE A 81 -1.46 6.71 6.17
CA PHE A 81 -1.14 8.05 6.65
C PHE A 81 -0.32 8.80 5.60
N ARG A 82 -0.38 10.13 5.62
CA ARG A 82 0.48 10.97 4.76
C ARG A 82 1.67 11.47 5.54
N GLU A 83 2.87 11.27 5.00
CA GLU A 83 4.08 11.91 5.53
C GLU A 83 4.10 13.41 5.19
N PRO A 84 4.96 14.23 5.82
CA PRO A 84 4.91 15.70 5.70
C PRO A 84 5.02 16.27 4.27
N ASN A 85 5.64 15.56 3.32
CA ASN A 85 5.72 15.97 1.91
C ASN A 85 4.50 15.52 1.08
N GLY A 86 3.56 14.78 1.68
CA GLY A 86 2.27 14.40 1.12
C GLY A 86 2.22 13.01 0.49
N ILE A 87 3.31 12.24 0.51
CA ILE A 87 3.32 10.85 0.03
C ILE A 87 2.39 10.02 0.93
N LEU A 88 1.52 9.22 0.31
CA LEU A 88 0.65 8.31 1.04
C LEU A 88 1.40 7.01 1.32
N TYR A 89 1.60 6.72 2.61
CA TYR A 89 2.15 5.45 3.07
C TYR A 89 1.04 4.55 3.60
N GLU A 90 1.23 3.26 3.40
CA GLU A 90 0.43 2.19 3.97
C GLU A 90 1.33 1.30 4.82
N LEU A 91 0.88 0.90 6.01
CA LEU A 91 1.43 -0.26 6.70
C LEU A 91 0.42 -1.39 6.56
N ALA A 92 0.86 -2.55 6.09
CA ALA A 92 0.00 -3.68 5.76
C ALA A 92 0.54 -4.98 6.35
N THR A 93 -0.36 -5.80 6.91
CA THR A 93 0.00 -7.12 7.44
C THR A 93 0.38 -8.08 6.33
N ASP A 94 1.31 -9.00 6.62
CA ASP A 94 1.70 -10.06 5.66
C ASP A 94 0.56 -11.04 5.33
N GLY A 95 -0.29 -11.33 6.32
CA GLY A 95 -1.41 -12.25 6.20
C GLY A 95 -2.77 -11.56 6.21
N PRO A 96 -3.85 -12.30 5.89
CA PRO A 96 -3.85 -13.73 5.58
C PRO A 96 -3.29 -14.11 4.19
N GLY A 97 -3.27 -13.19 3.24
CA GLY A 97 -2.83 -13.45 1.86
C GLY A 97 -3.99 -13.66 0.88
N PHE A 98 -3.63 -13.89 -0.39
CA PHE A 98 -4.61 -14.02 -1.49
C PHE A 98 -5.22 -15.41 -1.63
N ASP A 99 -4.69 -16.42 -0.94
CA ASP A 99 -5.18 -17.80 -0.99
C ASP A 99 -6.30 -18.11 0.02
N ILE A 100 -6.82 -17.08 0.69
CA ILE A 100 -7.93 -17.21 1.64
C ILE A 100 -9.27 -17.55 0.97
N ASP A 101 -9.49 -17.13 -0.28
CA ASP A 101 -10.74 -17.29 -1.03
C ASP A 101 -10.57 -18.02 -2.39
N GLU A 102 -9.32 -18.30 -2.78
CA GLU A 102 -8.97 -18.98 -4.03
C GLU A 102 -7.77 -19.92 -3.85
N ASP A 103 -7.78 -21.05 -4.56
CA ASP A 103 -6.62 -21.93 -4.61
C ASP A 103 -5.47 -21.26 -5.40
N LEU A 104 -4.23 -21.40 -4.92
CA LEU A 104 -3.02 -20.81 -5.52
C LEU A 104 -2.90 -21.10 -7.03
N ALA A 105 -3.30 -22.29 -7.50
CA ALA A 105 -3.23 -22.65 -8.92
C ALA A 105 -4.31 -21.95 -9.78
N SER A 106 -5.28 -21.31 -9.14
CA SER A 106 -6.42 -20.63 -9.76
C SER A 106 -6.46 -19.13 -9.55
N LEU A 107 -5.52 -18.55 -8.78
CA LEU A 107 -5.49 -17.13 -8.45
C LEU A 107 -5.65 -16.22 -9.66
N GLY A 108 -6.57 -15.25 -9.54
CA GLY A 108 -6.76 -14.19 -10.52
C GLY A 108 -7.51 -14.63 -11.80
N LYS A 109 -8.08 -15.85 -11.82
CA LYS A 109 -8.85 -16.35 -12.97
C LYS A 109 -10.32 -15.95 -12.96
N LYS A 110 -10.85 -15.48 -11.83
CA LYS A 110 -12.25 -15.04 -11.68
C LYS A 110 -12.32 -13.71 -10.94
N LEU A 111 -13.47 -13.06 -11.00
CA LEU A 111 -13.74 -11.88 -10.18
C LEU A 111 -14.01 -12.30 -8.74
N SER A 112 -13.03 -12.10 -7.87
CA SER A 112 -13.14 -12.24 -6.42
C SER A 112 -13.83 -11.00 -5.84
N LEU A 113 -14.82 -11.22 -4.99
CA LEU A 113 -15.50 -10.16 -4.25
C LEU A 113 -15.41 -10.49 -2.76
N PRO A 114 -15.15 -9.51 -1.88
CA PRO A 114 -15.29 -9.74 -0.46
C PRO A 114 -16.74 -10.09 -0.13
N SER A 115 -16.95 -10.88 0.92
CA SER A 115 -18.26 -11.45 1.27
C SER A 115 -19.39 -10.42 1.36
N PHE A 116 -19.10 -9.19 1.80
CA PHE A 116 -20.09 -8.12 1.91
C PHE A 116 -20.52 -7.53 0.56
N LEU A 117 -19.81 -7.80 -0.55
CA LEU A 117 -20.18 -7.39 -1.91
C LEU A 117 -20.79 -8.52 -2.75
N GLU A 118 -20.73 -9.76 -2.28
CA GLU A 118 -21.31 -10.91 -2.99
C GLU A 118 -22.81 -10.77 -3.32
N PRO A 119 -23.67 -10.19 -2.44
CA PRO A 119 -25.07 -9.94 -2.79
C PRO A 119 -25.27 -9.11 -4.07
N ASP A 120 -24.32 -8.23 -4.38
CA ASP A 120 -24.40 -7.27 -5.50
C ASP A 120 -23.61 -7.73 -6.73
N ARG A 121 -23.08 -8.97 -6.75
CA ARG A 121 -22.20 -9.50 -7.80
C ARG A 121 -22.73 -9.24 -9.21
N LYS A 122 -24.00 -9.55 -9.47
CA LYS A 122 -24.60 -9.38 -10.81
C LYS A 122 -24.57 -7.93 -11.29
N GLU A 123 -24.82 -6.98 -10.38
CA GLU A 123 -24.78 -5.56 -10.71
C GLU A 123 -23.34 -5.09 -10.93
N ILE A 124 -22.40 -5.54 -10.10
CA ILE A 124 -20.97 -5.22 -10.23
C ILE A 124 -20.43 -5.72 -11.57
N GLU A 125 -20.65 -7.01 -11.88
CA GLU A 125 -20.20 -7.64 -13.13
C GLU A 125 -20.76 -6.93 -14.37
N ALA A 126 -22.02 -6.49 -14.34
CA ALA A 126 -22.64 -5.78 -15.46
C ALA A 126 -21.99 -4.41 -15.78
N LYS A 127 -21.28 -3.80 -14.81
CA LYS A 127 -20.63 -2.49 -14.96
C LYS A 127 -19.14 -2.60 -15.31
N LEU A 128 -18.56 -3.79 -15.25
CA LEU A 128 -17.15 -4.01 -15.53
C LEU A 128 -16.92 -4.30 -17.01
N LYS A 129 -15.88 -3.68 -17.57
CA LYS A 129 -15.39 -4.02 -18.91
C LYS A 129 -14.50 -5.26 -18.81
N PRO A 130 -14.76 -6.34 -19.57
CA PRO A 130 -13.89 -7.52 -19.54
C PRO A 130 -12.46 -7.18 -19.92
N LEU A 131 -11.51 -7.72 -19.16
CA LEU A 131 -10.09 -7.67 -19.50
C LEU A 131 -9.72 -8.91 -20.32
N ARG A 132 -8.82 -8.73 -21.29
CA ARG A 132 -8.22 -9.84 -22.02
C ARG A 132 -6.84 -10.08 -21.40
N THR A 133 -6.67 -11.23 -20.78
CA THR A 133 -5.45 -11.67 -20.12
C THR A 133 -4.83 -12.83 -20.88
#